data_AF-A0AAX6G1A3-F1
#
_entry.id   AF-A0AAX6G1A3-F1
#
_cell.length_a   1.000
_cell.length_b   1.000
_cell.length_c   1.000
_cell.angle_alpha   90.00
_cell.angle_beta   90.00
_cell.angle_gamma   90.00
#
_symmetry.space_group_name_H-M   'P 1'
#
loop_
_entity.id
_entity.type
_entity.pdbx_description
1 polymer ?
#
loop_
_entity_poly.entity_id
_entity_poly.type
_entity_poly.pdbx_seq_one_letter_code
_entity_poly.pdbx_strand_id
1 'polypeptide(L)'
;MLVDKLKILAESLANSSSRAEVRISDHRRQVEEALNFRVAKASEISETEKGVAGEIAGLERQRDKLEAELMQVNISLKAARIRLNKHREERNHFDEANNQIILQLKMKEDELSRSIASCKVETDVVHVWIKFLEDTWIFQSSCAELKEKKTNDELEKYGNCFMKLIKHHLLACKEELRPSIHNIKTLADNLKFLNERSGMMLTAVDDVSKESRSRIEEYLEVERKIIIAFSVVDHMKERIYTDEVHVSRRDDPEVKDLFDAIEKLRGEFRSIDRPSSNLEPLKEKVNSSERPAKSSPHANSPKRKGTESPKSASATARHQSYSESKLSKFEAEFCDASSDWSSEDIVGWEFD
;
A
#
# COMPACT_ATOMS: atom_id res chain seq x y z
N MET A 1 -110.05 -53.58 136.31
CA MET A 1 -110.55 -52.68 135.25
C MET A 1 -109.69 -51.43 135.01
N LEU A 2 -109.37 -50.58 136.01
CA LEU A 2 -108.54 -49.37 135.76
C LEU A 2 -107.05 -49.70 135.50
N VAL A 3 -106.50 -50.66 136.26
CA VAL A 3 -105.11 -51.12 136.15
C VAL A 3 -104.83 -51.79 134.80
N ASP A 4 -105.77 -52.60 134.28
CA ASP A 4 -105.60 -53.29 132.98
C ASP A 4 -105.61 -52.31 131.81
N LYS A 5 -106.45 -51.26 131.86
CA LYS A 5 -106.46 -50.18 130.85
C LYS A 5 -105.15 -49.39 130.84
N LEU A 6 -104.56 -49.14 132.01
CA LEU A 6 -103.25 -48.49 132.13
C LEU A 6 -102.10 -49.38 131.64
N LYS A 7 -102.16 -50.70 131.87
CA LYS A 7 -101.20 -51.65 131.28
C LYS A 7 -101.25 -51.67 129.76
N ILE A 8 -102.45 -51.72 129.18
CA ILE A 8 -102.65 -51.67 127.71
C ILE A 8 -102.13 -50.34 127.13
N LEU A 9 -102.36 -49.22 127.82
CA LEU A 9 -101.82 -47.91 127.41
C LEU A 9 -100.30 -47.85 127.48
N ALA A 10 -99.70 -48.38 128.55
CA ALA A 10 -98.24 -48.45 128.70
C ALA A 10 -97.61 -49.34 127.62
N GLU A 11 -98.22 -50.49 127.32
CA GLU A 11 -97.78 -51.41 126.28
C GLU A 11 -97.96 -50.82 124.87
N SER A 12 -99.06 -50.09 124.61
CA SER A 12 -99.27 -49.35 123.37
C SER A 12 -98.28 -48.20 123.20
N LEU A 13 -97.95 -47.49 124.28
CA LEU A 13 -96.97 -46.41 124.27
C LEU A 13 -95.55 -46.95 124.07
N ALA A 14 -95.21 -48.06 124.73
CA ALA A 14 -93.94 -48.77 124.54
C ALA A 14 -93.80 -49.30 123.10
N ASN A 15 -94.84 -49.91 122.54
CA ASN A 15 -94.87 -50.35 121.14
C ASN A 15 -94.76 -49.17 120.15
N SER A 16 -95.42 -48.04 120.46
CA SER A 16 -95.31 -46.83 119.63
C SER A 16 -93.92 -46.20 119.72
N SER A 17 -93.31 -46.15 120.90
CA SER A 17 -91.93 -45.66 121.11
C SER A 17 -90.93 -46.53 120.36
N SER A 18 -91.01 -47.86 120.54
CA SER A 18 -90.17 -48.81 119.82
C SER A 18 -90.31 -48.68 118.30
N ARG A 19 -91.54 -48.53 117.78
CA ARG A 19 -91.76 -48.32 116.34
C ARG A 19 -91.21 -46.97 115.85
N ALA A 20 -91.25 -45.93 116.68
CA ALA A 20 -90.64 -44.63 116.37
C ALA A 20 -89.10 -44.70 116.39
N GLU A 21 -88.51 -45.40 117.37
CA GLU A 21 -87.07 -45.65 117.46
C GLU A 21 -86.55 -46.44 116.26
N VAL A 22 -87.26 -47.48 115.83
CA VAL A 22 -86.93 -48.24 114.60
C VAL A 22 -86.96 -47.32 113.38
N ARG A 23 -87.99 -46.48 113.22
CA ARG A 23 -88.05 -45.51 112.10
C ARG A 23 -86.92 -44.48 112.14
N ILE A 24 -86.54 -44.00 113.33
CA ILE A 24 -85.41 -43.07 113.49
C ILE A 24 -84.10 -43.76 113.11
N SER A 25 -83.92 -45.01 113.54
CA SER A 25 -82.74 -45.81 113.18
C SER A 25 -82.65 -46.07 111.68
N ASP A 26 -83.76 -46.48 111.05
CA ASP A 26 -83.85 -46.69 109.60
C ASP A 26 -83.60 -45.39 108.82
N HIS A 27 -84.18 -44.26 109.25
CA HIS A 27 -83.94 -42.96 108.61
C HIS A 27 -82.49 -42.52 108.76
N ARG A 28 -81.88 -42.70 109.94
CA ARG A 28 -80.45 -42.42 110.16
C ARG A 28 -79.57 -43.28 109.25
N ARG A 29 -79.90 -44.57 109.09
CA ARG A 29 -79.22 -45.47 108.14
C ARG A 29 -79.32 -44.96 106.70
N GLN A 30 -80.52 -44.57 106.25
CA GLN A 30 -80.71 -44.01 104.90
C GLN A 30 -79.91 -42.71 104.69
N VAL A 31 -79.86 -41.84 105.69
CA VAL A 31 -79.06 -40.60 105.65
C VAL A 31 -77.57 -40.93 105.55
N GLU A 32 -77.08 -41.89 106.34
CA GLU A 32 -75.69 -42.35 106.30
C GLU A 32 -75.32 -42.98 104.94
N GLU A 33 -76.18 -43.82 104.38
CA GLU A 33 -76.02 -44.40 103.03
C GLU A 33 -75.96 -43.32 101.94
N ALA A 34 -76.84 -42.31 101.98
CA ALA A 34 -76.84 -41.19 101.04
C ALA A 34 -75.58 -40.31 101.16
N LEU A 35 -75.09 -40.08 102.38
CA LEU A 35 -73.83 -39.37 102.62
C LEU A 35 -72.64 -40.15 102.07
N ASN A 36 -72.56 -41.44 102.34
CA ASN A 36 -71.49 -42.31 101.83
C ASN A 36 -71.50 -42.36 100.29
N PHE A 37 -72.68 -42.51 99.67
CA PHE A 37 -72.81 -42.45 98.21
C PHE A 37 -72.36 -41.11 97.65
N ARG A 38 -72.76 -39.99 98.27
CA ARG A 38 -72.34 -38.65 97.83
C ARG A 38 -70.82 -38.49 97.92
N VAL A 39 -70.19 -38.97 98.99
CA VAL A 39 -68.72 -38.93 99.13
C VAL A 39 -68.04 -39.78 98.06
N ALA A 40 -68.49 -41.02 97.85
CA ALA A 40 -67.95 -41.91 96.81
C ALA A 40 -68.12 -41.33 95.39
N LYS A 41 -69.29 -40.74 95.11
CA LYS A 41 -69.54 -40.11 93.81
C LYS A 41 -68.67 -38.85 93.63
N ALA A 42 -68.48 -38.06 94.68
CA ALA A 42 -67.60 -36.89 94.63
C ALA A 42 -66.13 -37.28 94.40
N SER A 43 -65.64 -38.38 95.01
CA SER A 43 -64.29 -38.88 94.76
C SER A 43 -64.11 -39.41 93.33
N GLU A 44 -65.07 -40.19 92.81
CA GLU A 44 -65.08 -40.67 91.43
C GLU A 44 -65.05 -39.50 90.43
N ILE A 45 -65.94 -38.51 90.62
CA ILE A 45 -65.98 -37.30 89.79
C ILE A 45 -64.63 -36.57 89.87
N SER A 46 -64.06 -36.40 91.06
CA SER A 46 -62.75 -35.74 91.22
C SER A 46 -61.62 -36.50 90.52
N GLU A 47 -61.62 -37.82 90.52
CA GLU A 47 -60.64 -38.63 89.79
C GLU A 47 -60.80 -38.49 88.27
N THR A 48 -62.04 -38.54 87.76
CA THR A 48 -62.30 -38.31 86.33
C THR A 48 -61.91 -36.91 85.89
N GLU A 49 -62.18 -35.89 86.70
CA GLU A 49 -61.84 -34.50 86.44
C GLU A 49 -60.32 -34.29 86.40
N LYS A 50 -59.57 -34.93 87.32
CA LYS A 50 -58.10 -34.95 87.28
C LYS A 50 -57.56 -35.64 86.02
N GLY A 51 -58.19 -36.74 85.59
CA GLY A 51 -57.85 -37.43 84.35
C GLY A 51 -57.99 -36.52 83.13
N VAL A 52 -59.16 -35.90 82.97
CA VAL A 52 -59.44 -34.95 81.87
C VAL A 52 -58.53 -33.73 81.93
N ALA A 53 -58.26 -33.17 83.11
CA ALA A 53 -57.32 -32.06 83.26
C ALA A 53 -55.89 -32.45 82.82
N GLY A 54 -55.47 -33.67 83.13
CA GLY A 54 -54.20 -34.23 82.65
C GLY A 54 -54.15 -34.39 81.13
N GLU A 55 -55.22 -34.88 80.52
CA GLU A 55 -55.37 -34.99 79.06
C GLU A 55 -55.31 -33.62 78.37
N ILE A 56 -56.05 -32.62 78.88
CA ILE A 56 -56.03 -31.24 78.36
C ILE A 56 -54.60 -30.68 78.40
N ALA A 57 -53.91 -30.79 79.53
CA ALA A 57 -52.53 -30.32 79.64
C ALA A 57 -51.57 -31.07 78.70
N GLY A 58 -51.85 -32.34 78.41
CA GLY A 58 -51.16 -33.12 77.39
C GLY A 58 -51.34 -32.56 75.97
N LEU A 59 -52.59 -32.31 75.60
CA LEU A 59 -52.96 -31.78 74.29
C LEU A 59 -52.45 -30.34 74.08
N GLU A 60 -52.49 -29.48 75.10
CA GLU A 60 -51.93 -28.13 75.02
C GLU A 60 -50.42 -28.15 74.76
N ARG A 61 -49.66 -29.01 75.47
CA ARG A 61 -48.22 -29.18 75.20
C ARG A 61 -47.93 -29.68 73.79
N GLN A 62 -48.76 -30.58 73.26
CA GLN A 62 -48.63 -31.05 71.87
C GLN A 62 -48.93 -29.94 70.87
N ARG A 63 -49.99 -29.15 71.10
CA ARG A 63 -50.33 -27.97 70.28
C ARG A 63 -49.16 -26.99 70.24
N ASP A 64 -48.61 -26.63 71.38
CA ASP A 64 -47.52 -25.64 71.48
C ASP A 64 -46.25 -26.13 70.74
N LYS A 65 -45.95 -27.44 70.81
CA LYS A 65 -44.85 -28.05 70.06
C LYS A 65 -45.09 -27.99 68.54
N LEU A 66 -46.29 -28.35 68.09
CA LEU A 66 -46.66 -28.29 66.66
C LEU A 66 -46.61 -26.85 66.14
N GLU A 67 -47.04 -25.88 66.94
CA GLU A 67 -46.98 -24.45 66.58
C GLU A 67 -45.53 -23.97 66.42
N ALA A 68 -44.62 -24.39 67.31
CA ALA A 68 -43.20 -24.09 67.20
C ALA A 68 -42.56 -24.71 65.94
N GLU A 69 -42.84 -25.99 65.65
CA GLU A 69 -42.37 -26.65 64.43
C GLU A 69 -42.91 -25.98 63.17
N LEU A 70 -44.19 -25.60 63.16
CA LEU A 70 -44.81 -24.87 62.05
C LEU A 70 -44.17 -23.49 61.85
N MET A 71 -43.85 -22.78 62.94
CA MET A 71 -43.13 -21.51 62.88
C MET A 71 -41.74 -21.69 62.24
N GLN A 72 -41.00 -22.72 62.65
CA GLN A 72 -39.67 -23.02 62.12
C GLN A 72 -39.70 -23.39 60.63
N VAL A 73 -40.67 -24.22 60.21
CA VAL A 73 -40.89 -24.56 58.79
C VAL A 73 -41.23 -23.31 57.99
N ASN A 74 -42.10 -22.44 58.51
CA ASN A 74 -42.46 -21.20 57.83
C ASN A 74 -41.28 -20.24 57.65
N ILE A 75 -40.40 -20.10 58.66
CA ILE A 75 -39.17 -19.30 58.54
C ILE A 75 -38.26 -19.89 57.47
N SER A 76 -38.04 -21.21 57.51
CA SER A 76 -37.19 -21.93 56.55
C SER A 76 -37.72 -21.83 55.13
N LEU A 77 -39.04 -21.93 54.96
CA LEU A 77 -39.73 -21.81 53.68
C LEU A 77 -39.66 -20.39 53.12
N LYS A 78 -39.80 -19.35 53.96
CA LYS A 78 -39.57 -17.96 53.54
C LYS A 78 -38.13 -17.75 53.09
N ALA A 79 -37.15 -18.25 53.84
CA ALA A 79 -35.73 -18.17 53.46
C ALA A 79 -35.44 -18.91 52.14
N ALA A 80 -36.01 -20.10 51.94
CA ALA A 80 -35.87 -20.86 50.71
C ALA A 80 -36.48 -20.13 49.50
N ARG A 81 -37.65 -19.49 49.65
CA ARG A 81 -38.28 -18.67 48.60
C ARG A 81 -37.42 -17.47 48.21
N ILE A 82 -36.82 -16.78 49.18
CA ILE A 82 -35.90 -15.66 48.91
C ILE A 82 -34.69 -16.14 48.12
N ARG A 83 -34.05 -17.25 48.55
CA ARG A 83 -32.92 -17.84 47.82
C ARG A 83 -33.29 -18.25 46.39
N LEU A 84 -34.46 -18.85 46.20
CA LEU A 84 -34.94 -19.24 44.88
C LEU A 84 -35.12 -18.02 43.96
N ASN A 85 -35.72 -16.95 44.48
CA ASN A 85 -35.90 -15.72 43.70
C ASN A 85 -34.55 -15.10 43.32
N LYS A 86 -33.61 -15.00 44.28
CA LYS A 86 -32.25 -14.50 44.01
C LYS A 86 -31.56 -15.29 42.89
N HIS A 87 -31.56 -16.62 42.95
CA HIS A 87 -30.97 -17.44 41.89
C HIS A 87 -31.67 -17.30 40.53
N ARG A 88 -32.98 -17.03 40.52
CA ARG A 88 -33.72 -16.78 39.29
C ARG A 88 -33.33 -15.43 38.67
N GLU A 89 -33.18 -14.41 39.50
CA GLU A 89 -32.70 -13.10 39.07
C GLU A 89 -31.27 -13.18 38.54
N GLU A 90 -30.34 -13.83 39.26
CA GLU A 90 -28.97 -14.06 38.79
C GLU A 90 -28.92 -14.76 37.43
N ARG A 91 -29.75 -15.79 37.24
CA ARG A 91 -29.88 -16.48 35.95
C ARG A 91 -30.36 -15.54 34.86
N ASN A 92 -31.40 -14.75 35.11
CA ASN A 92 -31.92 -13.81 34.11
C ASN A 92 -30.87 -12.75 33.71
N HIS A 93 -30.09 -12.24 34.68
CA HIS A 93 -29.00 -11.31 34.38
C HIS A 93 -27.89 -11.97 33.56
N PHE A 94 -27.55 -13.22 33.88
CA PHE A 94 -26.60 -14.00 33.10
C PHE A 94 -27.09 -14.24 31.67
N ASP A 95 -28.34 -14.62 31.49
CA ASP A 95 -28.95 -14.85 30.18
C ASP A 95 -28.94 -13.56 29.33
N GLU A 96 -29.26 -12.41 29.94
CA GLU A 96 -29.21 -11.11 29.27
C GLU A 96 -27.78 -10.71 28.87
N ALA A 97 -26.82 -10.83 29.78
CA ALA A 97 -25.41 -10.54 29.48
C ALA A 97 -24.88 -11.47 28.38
N ASN A 98 -25.23 -12.75 28.42
CA ASN A 98 -24.84 -13.71 27.41
C ASN A 98 -25.47 -13.38 26.03
N ASN A 99 -26.74 -12.99 25.99
CA ASN A 99 -27.39 -12.52 24.77
C ASN A 99 -26.69 -11.29 24.19
N GLN A 100 -26.26 -10.35 25.04
CA GLN A 100 -25.51 -9.17 24.61
C GLN A 100 -24.15 -9.54 24.01
N ILE A 101 -23.42 -10.48 24.61
CA ILE A 101 -22.14 -10.99 24.07
C ILE A 101 -22.36 -11.65 22.71
N ILE A 102 -23.37 -12.52 22.58
CA ILE A 102 -23.69 -13.19 21.31
C ILE A 102 -24.01 -12.16 20.22
N LEU A 103 -24.76 -11.11 20.56
CA LEU A 103 -25.09 -10.04 19.62
C LEU A 103 -23.84 -9.28 19.16
N GLN A 104 -22.92 -8.94 20.08
CA GLN A 104 -21.66 -8.28 19.73
C GLN A 104 -20.76 -9.16 18.85
N LEU A 105 -20.66 -10.46 19.16
CA LEU A 105 -19.89 -11.41 18.36
C LEU A 105 -20.45 -11.53 16.94
N LYS A 106 -21.79 -11.63 16.79
CA LYS A 106 -22.44 -11.63 15.47
C LYS A 106 -22.19 -10.35 14.69
N MET A 107 -22.29 -9.20 15.34
CA MET A 107 -21.97 -7.91 14.69
C MET A 107 -20.53 -7.87 14.17
N LYS A 108 -19.57 -8.40 14.95
CA LYS A 108 -18.17 -8.46 14.54
C LYS A 108 -17.93 -9.47 13.42
N GLU A 109 -18.61 -10.62 13.46
CA GLU A 109 -18.60 -11.60 12.38
C GLU A 109 -19.13 -11.02 11.07
N ASP A 110 -20.23 -10.27 11.11
CA ASP A 110 -20.80 -9.60 9.94
C ASP A 110 -19.88 -8.49 9.38
N GLU A 111 -19.23 -7.74 10.27
CA GLU A 111 -18.23 -6.72 9.90
C GLU A 111 -17.02 -7.34 9.19
N LEU A 112 -16.44 -8.39 9.77
CA LEU A 112 -15.33 -9.13 9.17
C LEU A 112 -15.73 -9.76 7.84
N SER A 113 -16.92 -10.36 7.75
CA SER A 113 -17.43 -10.94 6.51
C SER A 113 -17.54 -9.90 5.40
N ARG A 114 -18.00 -8.69 5.73
CA ARG A 114 -18.06 -7.57 4.77
C ARG A 114 -16.66 -7.09 4.36
N SER A 115 -15.72 -7.02 5.30
CA SER A 115 -14.33 -6.67 5.01
C SER A 115 -13.68 -7.68 4.07
N ILE A 116 -13.87 -8.98 4.32
CA ILE A 116 -13.35 -10.06 3.47
C ILE A 116 -13.94 -9.96 2.06
N ALA A 117 -15.24 -9.69 1.94
CA ALA A 117 -15.88 -9.50 0.64
C ALA A 117 -15.28 -8.29 -0.12
N SER A 118 -15.01 -7.17 0.55
CA SER A 118 -14.34 -6.01 -0.05
C SER A 118 -12.93 -6.36 -0.54
N CYS A 119 -12.13 -7.00 0.30
CA CYS A 119 -10.76 -7.40 -0.06
C CYS A 119 -10.72 -8.33 -1.27
N LYS A 120 -11.70 -9.23 -1.42
CA LYS A 120 -11.81 -10.10 -2.60
C LYS A 120 -12.06 -9.29 -3.88
N VAL A 121 -12.99 -8.33 -3.84
CA VAL A 121 -13.25 -7.44 -4.98
C VAL A 121 -12.02 -6.61 -5.33
N GLU A 122 -11.33 -6.06 -4.32
CA GLU A 122 -10.08 -5.32 -4.52
C GLU A 122 -8.99 -6.20 -5.15
N THR A 123 -8.88 -7.46 -4.70
CA THR A 123 -7.96 -8.44 -5.28
C THR A 123 -8.27 -8.67 -6.76
N ASP A 124 -9.54 -8.85 -7.13
CA ASP A 124 -9.94 -9.02 -8.53
C ASP A 124 -9.57 -7.80 -9.39
N VAL A 125 -9.78 -6.58 -8.86
CA VAL A 125 -9.39 -5.34 -9.54
C VAL A 125 -7.88 -5.26 -9.74
N VAL A 126 -7.08 -5.60 -8.72
CA VAL A 126 -5.61 -5.63 -8.84
C VAL A 126 -5.15 -6.62 -9.91
N HIS A 127 -5.75 -7.81 -9.97
CA HIS A 127 -5.44 -8.79 -11.02
C HIS A 127 -5.74 -8.26 -12.43
N VAL A 128 -6.86 -7.55 -12.61
CA VAL A 128 -7.20 -6.91 -13.88
C VAL A 128 -6.14 -5.87 -14.27
N TRP A 129 -5.69 -5.05 -13.31
CA TRP A 129 -4.64 -4.06 -13.55
C TRP A 129 -3.29 -4.69 -13.89
N ILE A 130 -2.88 -5.74 -13.17
CA ILE A 130 -1.66 -6.48 -13.47
C ILE A 130 -1.70 -6.98 -14.92
N LYS A 131 -2.78 -7.68 -15.29
CA LYS A 131 -2.95 -8.18 -16.65
C LYS A 131 -2.90 -7.07 -17.69
N PHE A 132 -3.60 -5.96 -17.45
CA PHE A 132 -3.58 -4.81 -18.35
C PHE A 132 -2.15 -4.25 -18.54
N LEU A 133 -1.37 -4.14 -17.47
CA LEU A 133 0.00 -3.63 -17.53
C LEU A 133 0.93 -4.60 -18.25
N GLU A 134 0.79 -5.91 -18.02
CA GLU A 134 1.54 -6.96 -18.72
C GLU A 134 1.24 -6.93 -20.23
N ASP A 135 -0.03 -6.91 -20.61
CA ASP A 135 -0.47 -6.83 -22.01
C ASP A 135 0.03 -5.54 -22.67
N THR A 136 -0.03 -4.42 -21.95
CA THR A 136 0.45 -3.11 -22.44
C THR A 136 1.97 -3.10 -22.63
N TRP A 137 2.71 -3.70 -21.69
CA TRP A 137 4.17 -3.82 -21.79
C TRP A 137 4.56 -4.64 -23.02
N ILE A 138 3.96 -5.82 -23.20
CA ILE A 138 4.20 -6.69 -24.37
C ILE A 138 3.91 -5.93 -25.68
N PHE A 139 2.78 -5.23 -25.74
CA PHE A 139 2.41 -4.42 -26.91
C PHE A 139 3.44 -3.31 -27.18
N GLN A 140 3.84 -2.57 -26.15
CA GLN A 140 4.80 -1.48 -26.29
C GLN A 140 6.17 -1.97 -26.74
N SER A 141 6.66 -3.07 -26.14
CA SER A 141 7.93 -3.71 -26.53
C SER A 141 7.89 -4.15 -27.99
N SER A 142 6.83 -4.84 -28.42
CA SER A 142 6.67 -5.25 -29.82
C SER A 142 6.60 -4.06 -30.78
N CYS A 143 5.90 -2.99 -30.40
CA CYS A 143 5.84 -1.77 -31.19
C CYS A 143 7.22 -1.08 -31.31
N ALA A 144 8.02 -1.09 -30.24
CA ALA A 144 9.36 -0.53 -30.24
C ALA A 144 10.29 -1.34 -31.15
N GLU A 145 10.29 -2.67 -31.03
CA GLU A 145 11.06 -3.59 -31.89
C GLU A 145 10.70 -3.41 -33.37
N LEU A 146 9.40 -3.29 -33.68
CA LEU A 146 8.95 -3.08 -35.06
C LEU A 146 9.42 -1.74 -35.62
N LYS A 147 9.37 -0.68 -34.82
CA LYS A 147 9.88 0.64 -35.22
C LYS A 147 11.38 0.62 -35.44
N GLU A 148 12.15 0.02 -34.52
CA GLU A 148 13.60 -0.12 -34.64
C GLU A 148 13.96 -0.88 -35.91
N LYS A 149 13.34 -2.05 -36.13
CA LYS A 149 13.53 -2.85 -37.35
C LYS A 149 13.25 -2.02 -38.61
N LYS A 150 12.10 -1.33 -38.66
CA LYS A 150 11.75 -0.46 -39.79
C LYS A 150 12.81 0.64 -40.01
N THR A 151 13.25 1.31 -38.95
CA THR A 151 14.27 2.36 -39.08
C THR A 151 15.61 1.82 -39.54
N ASN A 152 15.99 0.62 -39.10
CA ASN A 152 17.22 -0.03 -39.54
C ASN A 152 17.13 -0.47 -41.01
N ASP A 153 16.00 -1.04 -41.43
CA ASP A 153 15.71 -1.42 -42.81
C ASP A 153 15.70 -0.21 -43.77
N GLU A 154 15.21 0.95 -43.30
CA GLU A 154 15.29 2.21 -44.05
C GLU A 154 16.74 2.73 -44.10
N LEU A 155 17.46 2.72 -42.98
CA LEU A 155 18.85 3.18 -42.88
C LEU A 155 19.81 2.34 -43.77
N GLU A 156 19.78 1.01 -43.64
CA GLU A 156 19.42 0.16 -44.78
C GLU A 156 19.71 0.61 -46.20
N LYS A 157 18.55 0.73 -46.84
CA LYS A 157 18.33 1.22 -48.17
C LYS A 157 19.05 2.53 -48.45
N TYR A 158 19.06 3.48 -47.52
CA TYR A 158 19.74 4.77 -47.72
C TYR A 158 21.26 4.64 -47.77
N GLY A 159 21.85 3.81 -46.90
CA GLY A 159 23.28 3.47 -46.94
C GLY A 159 23.67 2.87 -48.29
N ASN A 160 22.87 1.92 -48.80
CA ASN A 160 23.09 1.31 -50.11
C ASN A 160 22.96 2.32 -51.27
N CYS A 161 22.03 3.29 -51.20
CA CYS A 161 21.90 4.35 -52.21
C CYS A 161 23.10 5.30 -52.18
N PHE A 162 23.54 5.68 -50.98
CA PHE A 162 24.70 6.56 -50.80
C PHE A 162 25.98 5.92 -51.33
N MET A 163 26.18 4.62 -51.09
CA MET A 163 27.33 3.89 -51.62
C MET A 163 27.34 3.84 -53.15
N LYS A 164 26.19 3.59 -53.78
CA LYS A 164 26.05 3.64 -55.25
C LYS A 164 26.40 5.03 -55.81
N LEU A 165 26.00 6.10 -55.11
CA LEU A 165 26.28 7.47 -55.50
C LEU A 165 27.78 7.80 -55.38
N ILE A 166 28.42 7.41 -54.28
CA ILE A 166 29.88 7.54 -54.10
C ILE A 166 30.60 6.83 -55.24
N LYS A 167 30.26 5.57 -55.52
CA LYS A 167 30.86 4.78 -56.58
C LYS A 167 30.75 5.48 -57.93
N HIS A 168 29.57 6.01 -58.27
CA HIS A 168 29.36 6.76 -59.50
C HIS A 168 30.25 8.01 -59.59
N HIS A 169 30.33 8.81 -58.51
CA HIS A 169 31.17 10.00 -58.51
C HIS A 169 32.67 9.69 -58.57
N LEU A 170 33.13 8.66 -57.85
CA LEU A 170 34.53 8.22 -57.92
C LEU A 170 34.91 7.73 -59.31
N LEU A 171 34.03 6.95 -59.96
CA LEU A 171 34.21 6.54 -61.35
C LEU A 171 34.29 7.74 -62.29
N ALA A 172 33.36 8.70 -62.16
CA ALA A 172 33.37 9.92 -62.96
C ALA A 172 34.65 10.74 -62.77
N CYS A 173 35.07 10.96 -61.52
CA CYS A 173 36.32 11.65 -61.19
C CYS A 173 37.53 10.94 -61.79
N LYS A 174 37.60 9.61 -61.70
CA LYS A 174 38.69 8.82 -62.27
C LYS A 174 38.77 8.97 -63.80
N GLU A 175 37.64 8.87 -64.49
CA GLU A 175 37.60 8.99 -65.95
C GLU A 175 37.81 10.42 -66.46
N GLU A 176 37.52 11.45 -65.64
CA GLU A 176 37.85 12.85 -65.95
C GLU A 176 39.31 13.20 -65.63
N LEU A 177 39.83 12.73 -64.50
CA LEU A 177 41.22 12.99 -64.08
C LEU A 177 42.23 12.42 -65.08
N ARG A 178 42.00 11.23 -65.64
CA ARG A 178 42.93 10.61 -66.59
C ARG A 178 43.23 11.49 -67.82
N PRO A 179 42.25 11.95 -68.62
CA PRO A 179 42.51 12.85 -69.74
C PRO A 179 43.01 14.22 -69.27
N SER A 180 42.53 14.77 -68.15
CA SER A 180 43.04 16.04 -67.63
C SER A 180 44.53 15.97 -67.24
N ILE A 181 44.97 14.86 -66.64
CA ILE A 181 46.38 14.60 -66.31
C ILE A 181 47.21 14.39 -67.59
N HIS A 182 46.64 13.75 -68.62
CA HIS A 182 47.29 13.65 -69.91
C HIS A 182 47.43 15.03 -70.59
N ASN A 183 46.39 15.86 -70.54
CA ASN A 183 46.36 17.20 -71.12
C ASN A 183 47.36 18.11 -70.41
N ILE A 184 47.40 18.11 -69.06
CA ILE A 184 48.34 18.94 -68.31
C ILE A 184 49.79 18.51 -68.54
N LYS A 185 50.05 17.20 -68.69
CA LYS A 185 51.36 16.69 -69.10
C LYS A 185 51.75 17.18 -70.49
N THR A 186 50.84 17.08 -71.45
CA THR A 186 51.05 17.56 -72.83
C THR A 186 51.27 19.07 -72.88
N LEU A 187 50.52 19.85 -72.11
CA LEU A 187 50.72 21.30 -71.96
C LEU A 187 52.09 21.61 -71.33
N ALA A 188 52.50 20.87 -70.29
CA ALA A 188 53.81 21.03 -69.66
C ALA A 188 54.96 20.73 -70.62
N ASP A 189 54.87 19.62 -71.38
CA ASP A 189 55.87 19.23 -72.38
C ASP A 189 55.93 20.25 -73.53
N ASN A 190 54.78 20.74 -74.00
CA ASN A 190 54.71 21.80 -75.00
C ASN A 190 55.33 23.11 -74.51
N LEU A 191 55.11 23.48 -73.24
CA LEU A 191 55.71 24.67 -72.63
C LEU A 191 57.23 24.52 -72.48
N LYS A 192 57.72 23.31 -72.12
CA LYS A 192 59.16 23.00 -72.12
C LYS A 192 59.76 23.17 -73.52
N PHE A 193 59.12 22.61 -74.55
CA PHE A 193 59.56 22.74 -75.94
C PHE A 193 59.54 24.19 -76.45
N LEU A 194 58.52 24.98 -76.13
CA LEU A 194 58.45 26.40 -76.50
C LEU A 194 59.54 27.23 -75.82
N ASN A 195 59.87 26.92 -74.56
CA ASN A 195 60.94 27.58 -73.82
C ASN A 195 62.33 27.24 -74.40
N GLU A 196 62.55 25.98 -74.79
CA GLU A 196 63.78 25.53 -75.46
C GLU A 196 63.93 26.12 -76.88
N ARG A 197 62.84 26.16 -77.66
CA ARG A 197 62.82 26.73 -79.02
C ARG A 197 62.97 28.25 -79.03
N SER A 198 62.39 28.96 -78.07
CA SER A 198 62.58 30.41 -77.89
C SER A 198 64.02 30.78 -77.57
N GLY A 199 64.80 29.87 -76.97
CA GLY A 199 66.23 30.06 -76.72
C GLY A 199 67.12 29.99 -77.99
N MET A 200 66.58 29.52 -79.12
CA MET A 200 67.36 29.16 -80.31
C MET A 200 67.02 29.97 -81.58
N MET A 201 66.04 30.89 -81.56
CA MET A 201 65.66 31.69 -82.73
C MET A 201 65.39 33.16 -82.35
N LEU A 202 66.37 34.04 -82.60
CA LEU A 202 66.21 35.50 -82.55
C LEU A 202 65.58 35.98 -83.87
N THR A 203 64.25 35.92 -84.00
CA THR A 203 63.43 36.77 -84.91
C THR A 203 61.95 36.41 -84.73
N ALA A 204 61.10 37.43 -84.55
CA ALA A 204 59.65 37.40 -84.19
C ALA A 204 59.33 37.16 -82.69
N VAL A 205 59.57 38.19 -81.86
CA VAL A 205 59.49 38.12 -80.39
C VAL A 205 58.09 38.41 -79.82
N ASP A 206 57.13 38.94 -80.60
CA ASP A 206 55.82 39.35 -80.05
C ASP A 206 54.72 38.27 -80.13
N ASP A 207 54.74 37.38 -81.12
CA ASP A 207 53.69 36.37 -81.34
C ASP A 207 53.89 35.13 -80.44
N VAL A 208 55.15 34.69 -80.27
CA VAL A 208 55.55 33.53 -79.44
C VAL A 208 55.34 33.79 -77.95
N SER A 209 55.41 35.05 -77.50
CA SER A 209 55.21 35.45 -76.09
C SER A 209 53.73 35.50 -75.67
N LYS A 210 52.82 35.74 -76.61
CA LYS A 210 51.37 35.73 -76.37
C LYS A 210 50.84 34.30 -76.32
N GLU A 211 51.33 33.44 -77.22
CA GLU A 211 50.96 32.02 -77.23
C GLU A 211 51.44 31.27 -75.97
N SER A 212 52.65 31.52 -75.49
CA SER A 212 53.15 30.93 -74.23
C SER A 212 52.33 31.35 -73.00
N ARG A 213 51.96 32.63 -72.91
CA ARG A 213 51.08 33.14 -71.83
C ARG A 213 49.69 32.51 -71.86
N SER A 214 49.10 32.34 -73.04
CA SER A 214 47.79 31.69 -73.17
C SER A 214 47.81 30.22 -72.73
N ARG A 215 48.88 29.47 -73.05
CA ARG A 215 49.06 28.06 -72.66
C ARG A 215 49.36 27.89 -71.17
N ILE A 216 50.04 28.86 -70.54
CA ILE A 216 50.23 28.87 -69.08
C ILE A 216 48.90 29.08 -68.37
N GLU A 217 48.05 29.99 -68.85
CA GLU A 217 46.72 30.20 -68.27
C GLU A 217 45.84 28.95 -68.41
N GLU A 218 45.87 28.29 -69.58
CA GLU A 218 45.18 27.02 -69.80
C GLU A 218 45.70 25.90 -68.87
N TYR A 219 47.01 25.82 -68.67
CA TYR A 219 47.63 24.91 -67.69
C TYR A 219 47.10 25.17 -66.27
N LEU A 220 47.06 26.42 -65.83
CA LEU A 220 46.59 26.79 -64.49
C LEU A 220 45.09 26.48 -64.29
N GLU A 221 44.28 26.64 -65.33
CA GLU A 221 42.86 26.31 -65.28
C GLU A 221 42.63 24.80 -65.21
N VAL A 222 43.39 24.00 -65.97
CA VAL A 222 43.35 22.53 -65.88
C VAL A 222 43.89 22.05 -64.52
N GLU A 223 44.95 22.65 -64.01
CA GLU A 223 45.53 22.39 -62.68
C GLU A 223 44.50 22.64 -61.57
N ARG A 224 43.80 23.78 -61.63
CA ARG A 224 42.72 24.12 -60.68
C ARG A 224 41.62 23.06 -60.66
N LYS A 225 41.15 22.62 -61.84
CA LYS A 225 40.11 21.58 -61.95
C LYS A 225 40.54 20.25 -61.36
N ILE A 226 41.79 19.83 -61.64
CA ILE A 226 42.37 18.60 -61.07
C ILE A 226 42.45 18.68 -59.54
N ILE A 227 42.90 19.80 -58.99
CA ILE A 227 42.99 20.01 -57.53
C ILE A 227 41.59 19.98 -56.89
N ILE A 228 40.59 20.62 -57.51
CA ILE A 228 39.21 20.58 -57.02
C ILE A 228 38.68 19.14 -57.03
N ALA A 229 38.85 18.39 -58.12
CA ALA A 229 38.42 17.01 -58.21
C ALA A 229 39.05 16.13 -57.13
N PHE A 230 40.35 16.27 -56.88
CA PHE A 230 41.03 15.57 -55.78
C PHE A 230 40.48 15.97 -54.41
N SER A 231 40.22 17.26 -54.18
CA SER A 231 39.63 17.71 -52.91
C SER A 231 38.25 17.09 -52.67
N VAL A 232 37.40 16.97 -53.69
CA VAL A 232 36.08 16.32 -53.59
C VAL A 232 36.23 14.84 -53.19
N VAL A 233 37.18 14.13 -53.80
CA VAL A 233 37.49 12.74 -53.47
C VAL A 233 37.98 12.61 -52.02
N ASP A 234 38.81 13.53 -51.55
CA ASP A 234 39.32 13.53 -50.17
C ASP A 234 38.17 13.73 -49.16
N HIS A 235 37.24 14.65 -49.43
CA HIS A 235 36.04 14.84 -48.60
C HIS A 235 35.14 13.60 -48.61
N MET A 236 34.98 12.92 -49.75
CA MET A 236 34.23 11.67 -49.83
C MET A 236 34.90 10.56 -49.00
N LYS A 237 36.23 10.45 -49.07
CA LYS A 237 37.01 9.46 -48.31
C LYS A 237 36.88 9.69 -46.81
N GLU A 238 37.01 10.93 -46.35
CA GLU A 238 36.81 11.30 -44.94
C GLU A 238 35.41 10.90 -44.45
N ARG A 239 34.36 11.23 -45.22
CA ARG A 239 32.98 10.89 -44.82
C ARG A 239 32.71 9.39 -44.69
N ILE A 240 33.45 8.55 -45.41
CA ILE A 240 33.28 7.09 -45.39
C ILE A 240 34.02 6.48 -44.20
N TYR A 241 35.26 6.90 -43.93
CA TYR A 241 36.17 6.20 -43.01
C TYR A 241 36.34 6.86 -41.63
N THR A 242 35.82 8.07 -41.40
CA THR A 242 35.98 8.77 -40.11
C THR A 242 34.89 8.43 -39.08
N ASP A 243 33.87 7.65 -39.47
CA ASP A 243 32.73 7.31 -38.62
C ASP A 243 32.86 5.86 -38.10
N GLU A 244 33.59 5.69 -36.98
CA GLU A 244 33.92 4.39 -36.36
C GLU A 244 32.69 3.58 -35.91
N VAL A 245 31.50 4.17 -35.87
CA VAL A 245 30.28 3.53 -35.34
C VAL A 245 29.62 2.56 -36.34
N HIS A 246 29.95 2.64 -37.64
CA HIS A 246 29.25 1.89 -38.70
C HIS A 246 30.20 1.20 -39.69
N VAL A 247 31.31 0.67 -39.19
CA VAL A 247 32.40 0.07 -40.00
C VAL A 247 31.92 -1.15 -40.81
N SER A 248 30.98 -1.95 -40.29
CA SER A 248 30.50 -3.15 -41.00
C SER A 248 29.73 -2.87 -42.30
N ARG A 249 29.25 -1.64 -42.51
CA ARG A 249 28.39 -1.27 -43.65
C ARG A 249 29.14 -0.62 -44.81
N ARG A 250 30.45 -0.38 -44.69
CA ARG A 250 31.21 0.55 -45.57
C ARG A 250 32.42 -0.06 -46.28
N ASP A 251 32.62 -1.36 -46.21
CA ASP A 251 33.72 -2.05 -46.90
C ASP A 251 33.26 -2.60 -48.25
N ASP A 252 32.98 -1.71 -49.20
CA ASP A 252 32.84 -2.09 -50.61
C ASP A 252 34.25 -2.16 -51.26
N PRO A 253 34.73 -3.34 -51.67
CA PRO A 253 36.05 -3.49 -52.25
C PRO A 253 36.23 -2.64 -53.52
N GLU A 254 35.16 -2.44 -54.29
CA GLU A 254 35.24 -1.65 -55.52
C GLU A 254 35.41 -0.15 -55.25
N VAL A 255 34.80 0.36 -54.18
CA VAL A 255 34.97 1.77 -53.76
C VAL A 255 36.40 2.00 -53.27
N LYS A 256 36.95 1.04 -52.54
CA LYS A 256 38.35 1.07 -52.10
C LYS A 256 39.31 1.07 -53.30
N ASP A 257 39.10 0.17 -54.26
CA ASP A 257 39.90 0.11 -55.49
C ASP A 257 39.82 1.40 -56.30
N LEU A 258 38.67 2.09 -56.32
CA LEU A 258 38.51 3.39 -56.97
C LEU A 258 39.31 4.49 -56.27
N PHE A 259 39.30 4.54 -54.94
CA PHE A 259 40.14 5.48 -54.19
C PHE A 259 41.62 5.23 -54.46
N ASP A 260 42.06 3.98 -54.47
CA ASP A 260 43.46 3.61 -54.75
C ASP A 260 43.86 3.96 -56.19
N ALA A 261 42.96 3.76 -57.17
CA ALA A 261 43.18 4.16 -58.55
C ALA A 261 43.30 5.69 -58.72
N ILE A 262 42.48 6.47 -58.01
CA ILE A 262 42.56 7.93 -58.02
C ILE A 262 43.84 8.41 -57.32
N GLU A 263 44.26 7.76 -56.24
CA GLU A 263 45.50 8.10 -55.54
C GLU A 263 46.73 7.81 -56.41
N LYS A 264 46.69 6.74 -57.22
CA LYS A 264 47.70 6.50 -58.25
C LYS A 264 47.76 7.64 -59.28
N LEU A 265 46.61 8.09 -59.79
CA LEU A 265 46.53 9.27 -60.69
C LEU A 265 47.06 10.54 -60.01
N ARG A 266 46.83 10.71 -58.70
CA ARG A 266 47.41 11.81 -57.92
C ARG A 266 48.93 11.75 -57.91
N GLY A 267 49.53 10.56 -57.77
CA GLY A 267 50.97 10.35 -57.88
C GLY A 267 51.51 10.71 -59.27
N GLU A 268 50.80 10.35 -60.34
CA GLU A 268 51.15 10.71 -61.71
C GLU A 268 51.12 12.24 -61.92
N PHE A 269 50.08 12.91 -61.45
CA PHE A 269 49.94 14.36 -61.52
C PHE A 269 51.07 15.10 -60.78
N ARG A 270 51.43 14.65 -59.57
CA ARG A 270 52.53 15.24 -58.77
C ARG A 270 53.91 15.06 -59.41
N SER A 271 54.06 14.11 -60.33
CA SER A 271 55.32 13.83 -61.02
C SER A 271 55.56 14.74 -62.23
N ILE A 272 54.56 15.54 -62.63
CA ILE A 272 54.67 16.50 -63.73
C ILE A 272 55.35 17.77 -63.20
N ASP A 273 56.50 18.13 -63.78
CA ASP A 273 57.20 19.37 -63.40
C ASP A 273 56.35 20.59 -63.74
N ARG A 274 56.12 21.45 -62.75
CA ARG A 274 55.39 22.71 -62.95
C ARG A 274 56.22 23.69 -63.79
N PRO A 275 55.70 24.24 -64.90
CA PRO A 275 56.41 25.24 -65.70
C PRO A 275 56.80 26.49 -64.88
N SER A 276 58.03 26.99 -65.03
CA SER A 276 58.54 28.13 -64.25
C SER A 276 57.87 29.45 -64.64
N SER A 277 56.84 29.83 -63.88
CA SER A 277 56.17 31.13 -63.96
C SER A 277 57.04 32.25 -63.35
N ASN A 278 57.97 32.84 -64.12
CA ASN A 278 58.69 34.05 -63.72
C ASN A 278 58.33 35.23 -64.64
N LEU A 279 57.39 36.05 -64.19
CA LEU A 279 57.28 37.47 -64.59
C LEU A 279 56.78 38.26 -63.37
N GLU A 280 57.74 38.66 -62.52
CA GLU A 280 57.58 39.73 -61.51
C GLU A 280 57.53 41.09 -62.26
N PRO A 281 56.85 42.14 -61.74
CA PRO A 281 57.46 42.94 -60.67
C PRO A 281 56.46 43.56 -59.65
N LEU A 282 56.91 43.80 -58.42
CA LEU A 282 57.27 45.15 -57.91
C LEU A 282 57.23 45.17 -56.38
N LYS A 283 58.42 45.30 -55.79
CA LYS A 283 58.62 45.77 -54.42
C LYS A 283 58.35 47.27 -54.35
N GLU A 284 57.56 47.70 -53.37
CA GLU A 284 57.72 49.00 -52.73
C GLU A 284 57.89 48.80 -51.22
N LYS A 285 59.10 49.11 -50.76
CA LYS A 285 59.43 49.42 -49.36
C LYS A 285 59.04 50.88 -49.14
N VAL A 286 58.62 51.24 -47.92
CA VAL A 286 59.11 52.43 -47.17
C VAL A 286 58.40 52.52 -45.80
N ASN A 287 59.23 52.42 -44.74
CA ASN A 287 59.34 53.29 -43.53
C ASN A 287 58.13 53.38 -42.57
N SER A 288 58.22 53.63 -41.25
CA SER A 288 59.26 53.80 -40.22
C SER A 288 58.55 53.97 -38.86
N SER A 289 59.25 53.68 -37.76
CA SER A 289 59.18 54.25 -36.40
C SER A 289 58.09 53.89 -35.36
N GLU A 290 58.62 53.46 -34.20
CA GLU A 290 58.33 53.85 -32.80
C GLU A 290 57.07 53.41 -32.02
N ARG A 291 57.36 52.87 -30.82
CA ARG A 291 56.50 52.51 -29.66
C ARG A 291 56.11 53.77 -28.84
N PRO A 292 55.41 53.66 -27.66
CA PRO A 292 54.22 52.89 -27.25
C PRO A 292 53.18 53.79 -26.51
N ALA A 293 51.94 53.30 -26.26
CA ALA A 293 51.23 53.37 -24.96
C ALA A 293 49.70 53.18 -25.05
N LYS A 294 49.21 52.27 -24.18
CA LYS A 294 47.95 52.26 -23.39
C LYS A 294 46.62 52.74 -24.01
N SER A 295 45.65 51.80 -24.06
CA SER A 295 44.40 51.89 -23.27
C SER A 295 43.62 50.56 -23.32
N SER A 296 43.12 50.14 -22.15
CA SER A 296 42.03 49.16 -21.92
C SER A 296 40.69 49.94 -21.90
N PRO A 297 39.46 49.38 -21.74
CA PRO A 297 39.05 47.99 -21.44
C PRO A 297 37.76 47.49 -22.14
N HIS A 298 37.47 46.18 -21.98
CA HIS A 298 36.16 45.55 -21.68
C HIS A 298 36.26 44.05 -22.03
N ALA A 299 36.26 43.05 -21.13
CA ALA A 299 35.49 42.76 -19.91
C ALA A 299 34.00 42.49 -20.19
N ASN A 300 33.62 41.23 -20.39
CA ASN A 300 33.08 40.38 -19.31
C ASN A 300 32.32 39.14 -19.84
N SER A 301 32.73 37.98 -19.35
CA SER A 301 31.91 36.77 -19.25
C SER A 301 31.21 36.74 -17.88
N PRO A 302 29.96 36.24 -17.77
CA PRO A 302 29.40 35.92 -16.47
C PRO A 302 29.25 34.42 -16.24
N LYS A 303 29.79 33.98 -15.10
CA LYS A 303 29.51 32.72 -14.41
C LYS A 303 28.03 32.65 -13.98
N ARG A 304 27.45 31.45 -14.05
CA ARG A 304 26.16 31.10 -13.43
C ARG A 304 26.33 30.96 -11.91
N LYS A 305 25.45 31.61 -11.15
CA LYS A 305 25.20 31.39 -9.72
C LYS A 305 23.68 31.18 -9.57
N GLY A 306 23.29 30.19 -8.78
CA GLY A 306 21.91 29.80 -8.57
C GLY A 306 21.08 30.83 -7.81
N THR A 307 19.76 30.69 -7.90
CA THR A 307 18.81 31.36 -7.01
C THR A 307 17.44 30.66 -7.10
N GLU A 308 17.01 30.18 -5.93
CA GLU A 308 15.72 30.39 -5.27
C GLU A 308 14.37 30.11 -5.96
N SER A 309 13.54 29.39 -5.18
CA SER A 309 12.09 29.22 -5.31
C SER A 309 11.29 30.52 -5.33
N PRO A 310 10.02 30.47 -5.76
CA PRO A 310 9.00 31.38 -5.26
C PRO A 310 7.79 30.67 -4.63
N LYS A 311 7.23 31.33 -3.61
CA LYS A 311 6.00 31.00 -2.88
C LYS A 311 4.78 31.72 -3.49
N SER A 312 3.66 30.99 -3.55
CA SER A 312 2.28 31.41 -3.24
C SER A 312 1.52 32.43 -4.12
N ALA A 313 0.38 31.99 -4.66
CA ALA A 313 -0.88 32.76 -4.68
C ALA A 313 -2.10 31.81 -4.58
N SER A 314 -3.10 32.22 -3.79
CA SER A 314 -4.29 31.47 -3.35
C SER A 314 -5.49 31.52 -4.31
N ALA A 315 -6.35 30.49 -4.30
CA ALA A 315 -7.82 30.63 -4.37
C ALA A 315 -8.58 29.31 -4.05
N THR A 316 -9.15 29.28 -2.86
CA THR A 316 -10.45 28.74 -2.39
C THR A 316 -11.23 27.69 -3.21
N ALA A 317 -11.47 26.52 -2.59
CA ALA A 317 -12.77 25.83 -2.60
C ALA A 317 -12.95 24.98 -1.33
N ARG A 318 -14.07 25.22 -0.62
CA ARG A 318 -14.52 24.56 0.62
C ARG A 318 -14.84 23.09 0.40
N HIS A 319 -14.56 22.21 1.38
CA HIS A 319 -15.58 21.36 2.03
C HIS A 319 -15.08 20.72 3.34
N GLN A 320 -15.69 21.20 4.44
CA GLN A 320 -16.02 20.56 5.72
C GLN A 320 -15.08 19.51 6.34
N SER A 321 -14.37 19.98 7.36
CA SER A 321 -13.78 19.23 8.47
C SER A 321 -14.86 18.70 9.43
N TYR A 322 -14.92 17.38 9.61
CA TYR A 322 -15.55 16.73 10.76
C TYR A 322 -14.50 16.60 11.88
N SER A 323 -14.44 17.64 12.72
CA SER A 323 -14.06 17.65 14.14
C SER A 323 -13.23 16.49 14.72
N GLU A 324 -11.89 16.67 14.74
CA GLU A 324 -10.92 15.94 15.60
C GLU A 324 -11.24 16.02 17.10
N SER A 325 -12.10 16.95 17.51
CA SER A 325 -12.49 17.15 18.92
C SER A 325 -13.33 16.02 19.53
N LYS A 326 -13.86 15.10 18.72
CA LYS A 326 -14.54 13.88 19.23
C LYS A 326 -13.58 12.70 19.46
N LEU A 327 -12.48 12.61 18.71
CA LEU A 327 -11.46 11.57 18.90
C LEU A 327 -10.62 11.84 20.14
N SER A 328 -10.21 13.09 20.35
CA SER A 328 -9.44 13.48 21.53
C SER A 328 -10.23 13.34 22.85
N LYS A 329 -11.57 13.40 22.80
CA LYS A 329 -12.42 13.17 23.97
C LYS A 329 -12.62 11.68 24.29
N PHE A 330 -12.39 10.79 23.32
CA PHE A 330 -12.52 9.34 23.49
C PHE A 330 -11.20 8.71 24.02
N GLU A 331 -10.04 9.25 23.61
CA GLU A 331 -8.73 8.83 24.13
C GLU A 331 -8.52 9.23 25.59
N ALA A 332 -9.01 10.40 26.02
CA ALA A 332 -8.89 10.85 27.40
C ALA A 332 -9.72 10.01 28.40
N GLU A 333 -10.82 9.41 27.94
CA GLU A 333 -11.71 8.57 28.78
C GLU A 333 -11.17 7.13 28.91
N PHE A 334 -10.25 6.71 28.01
CA PHE A 334 -9.62 5.38 28.04
C PHE A 334 -8.37 5.31 28.93
N CYS A 335 -7.72 6.44 29.22
CA CYS A 335 -6.49 6.46 30.02
C CYS A 335 -6.71 6.41 31.54
N ASP A 336 -7.91 6.66 32.05
CA ASP A 336 -8.17 6.68 33.50
C ASP A 336 -8.54 5.30 34.09
N ALA A 337 -8.71 4.27 33.23
CA ALA A 337 -9.09 2.92 33.64
C ALA A 337 -7.97 1.87 33.52
N SER A 338 -6.75 2.26 33.10
CA SER A 338 -5.69 1.31 32.75
C SER A 338 -4.61 1.08 33.82
N SER A 339 -4.82 1.49 35.08
CA SER A 339 -3.77 1.40 36.11
C SER A 339 -3.72 0.07 36.88
N ASP A 340 -4.66 -0.86 36.70
CA ASP A 340 -4.77 -2.07 37.55
C ASP A 340 -4.80 -3.41 36.78
N TRP A 341 -3.98 -3.57 35.75
CA TRP A 341 -3.74 -4.90 35.16
C TRP A 341 -2.24 -5.18 35.07
N SER A 342 -1.76 -6.05 35.96
CA SER A 342 -0.36 -6.49 36.01
C SER A 342 0.02 -7.26 34.74
N SER A 343 1.19 -6.92 34.22
CA SER A 343 1.77 -7.38 32.94
C SER A 343 2.27 -8.84 32.95
N GLU A 344 1.50 -9.79 33.46
CA GLU A 344 2.00 -11.15 33.72
C GLU A 344 1.31 -12.28 32.94
N ASP A 345 0.48 -12.03 31.90
CA ASP A 345 -0.21 -13.13 31.20
C ASP A 345 -0.49 -12.89 29.69
N ILE A 346 0.50 -12.44 28.91
CA ILE A 346 0.39 -12.52 27.44
C ILE A 346 1.68 -13.10 26.85
N VAL A 347 1.75 -14.43 26.86
CA VAL A 347 2.73 -15.21 26.10
C VAL A 347 1.99 -16.12 25.13
N GLY A 348 2.22 -15.90 23.84
CA GLY A 348 2.31 -16.95 22.82
C GLY A 348 1.00 -17.45 22.18
N TRP A 349 0.58 -16.79 21.10
CA TRP A 349 -0.13 -17.48 20.01
C TRP A 349 0.70 -17.30 18.73
N GLU A 350 1.57 -18.26 18.47
CA GLU A 350 2.29 -18.44 17.22
C GLU A 350 1.47 -19.44 16.39
N PHE A 351 1.11 -19.05 15.16
CA PHE A 351 0.32 -19.88 14.25
C PHE A 351 1.27 -20.69 13.34
N ASP A 352 1.09 -22.01 13.31
CA ASP A 352 1.45 -22.89 12.18
C ASP A 352 0.35 -22.88 11.12
#